data_AF-A0A482W0U4-F1
#
_entry.id   AF-A0A482W0U4-F1
#
_cell.length_a   1.000
_cell.length_b   1.000
_cell.length_c   1.000
_cell.angle_alpha   90.00
_cell.angle_beta   90.00
_cell.angle_gamma   90.00
#
_symmetry.space_group_name_H-M   'P 1'
#
loop_
_entity.id
_entity.type
_entity.pdbx_description
1 polymer ?
#
loop_
_entity_poly.entity_id
_entity_poly.type
_entity_poly.pdbx_seq_one_letter_code
_entity_poly.pdbx_strand_id
1 'polypeptide(L)'
;MAWNLSRLCGRVPRTVSISKLTKVLAQFYSKFEVDVMDDFTSQLMQRKIDKWDLQKRKNDALIENVKVEEKEAQEVKIEGLGNEQLAFLLQDAMDNDDRELVVNLINLCVEHNRAPPFNILVNILSMCSQNGDKDSVYRIQKLCKDHYAGASKQNSDFQHFVAEAIWVKGDVSKALEIFEGIYRDNAYLRRRIRLMLKYLIADLVSNRSEAALWNIIKFSQRILADFQDFFPLTCVWQACFLSEWFTDQCTALELLEKNNGLCKYVVNRIPYVVFVSLKSHRTEVVYRLLEILLKYKMKQQYSSVVGSLLDYQFRYGDFQSCAEIIRWTIENDVALPSNQNIKMINLLLNEKMKTPLAPLQPKRDDKPKYNLKF
;
A
#
# COMPACT_ATOMS: atom_id res chain seq x y z
N MET A 1 35.69 74.39 6.26
CA MET A 1 35.49 73.35 5.23
C MET A 1 34.01 72.96 5.29
N ALA A 2 33.07 73.66 4.66
CA ALA A 2 32.85 73.80 3.22
C ALA A 2 33.04 72.47 2.49
N TRP A 3 31.94 71.83 2.07
CA TRP A 3 31.55 71.69 0.66
C TRP A 3 30.05 71.29 0.59
N ASN A 4 29.32 72.09 -0.18
CA ASN A 4 27.94 71.86 -0.63
C ASN A 4 27.90 70.73 -1.67
N LEU A 5 26.76 70.05 -1.79
CA LEU A 5 26.09 69.84 -3.09
C LEU A 5 24.65 69.32 -2.88
N SER A 6 23.74 70.29 -2.82
CA SER A 6 22.35 70.13 -3.21
C SER A 6 22.23 69.92 -4.73
N ARG A 7 21.49 68.90 -5.16
CA ARG A 7 20.53 68.87 -6.29
C ARG A 7 20.43 67.45 -6.87
N LEU A 8 19.28 66.82 -6.68
CA LEU A 8 18.51 66.15 -7.75
C LEU A 8 17.14 65.75 -7.21
N CYS A 9 16.17 66.66 -7.40
CA CYS A 9 14.77 66.29 -7.50
C CYS A 9 14.62 65.34 -8.70
N GLY A 10 14.37 64.07 -8.44
CA GLY A 10 13.95 63.08 -9.42
C GLY A 10 12.62 62.47 -8.96
N ARG A 11 11.58 62.66 -9.76
CA ARG A 11 10.20 62.18 -9.55
C ARG A 11 10.18 60.69 -9.17
N VAL A 12 9.50 60.36 -8.07
CA VAL A 12 9.05 58.99 -7.76
C VAL A 12 7.93 58.61 -8.74
N PRO A 13 8.05 57.52 -9.53
CA PRO A 13 6.90 56.98 -10.23
C PRO A 13 6.08 56.11 -9.27
N ARG A 14 4.87 56.62 -9.03
CA ARG A 14 3.61 55.94 -8.73
C ARG A 14 3.62 54.40 -8.81
N THR A 15 3.21 53.79 -7.69
CA THR A 15 2.32 52.62 -7.58
C THR A 15 2.48 51.54 -8.65
N VAL A 16 3.20 50.48 -8.31
CA VAL A 16 3.03 49.18 -8.98
C VAL A 16 1.62 48.70 -8.64
N SER A 17 0.74 48.70 -9.64
CA SER A 17 -0.63 48.21 -9.49
C SER A 17 -0.63 46.75 -9.04
N ILE A 18 -1.32 46.46 -7.92
CA ILE A 18 -1.55 45.12 -7.36
C ILE A 18 -2.19 44.17 -8.40
N SER A 19 -2.86 44.72 -9.43
CA SER A 19 -3.40 43.95 -10.57
C SER A 19 -2.33 43.36 -11.52
N LYS A 20 -1.10 43.88 -11.51
CA LYS A 20 0.02 43.33 -12.31
C LYS A 20 0.78 42.22 -11.55
N LEU A 21 0.88 42.30 -10.22
CA LEU A 21 1.45 41.22 -9.39
C LEU A 21 0.54 40.00 -9.29
N THR A 22 -0.79 40.20 -9.26
CA THR A 22 -1.78 39.11 -9.27
C THR A 22 -1.84 38.36 -10.60
N LYS A 23 -1.60 39.02 -11.75
CA LYS A 23 -1.50 38.32 -13.05
C LYS A 23 -0.20 37.52 -13.22
N VAL A 24 0.92 37.98 -12.66
CA VAL A 24 2.21 37.25 -12.71
C VAL A 24 2.21 36.06 -11.75
N LEU A 25 1.56 36.17 -10.59
CA LEU A 25 1.39 35.04 -9.65
C LEU A 25 0.33 34.04 -10.13
N ALA A 26 -0.76 34.48 -10.76
CA ALA A 26 -1.74 33.57 -11.37
C ALA A 26 -1.16 32.78 -12.56
N GLN A 27 -0.24 33.36 -13.34
CA GLN A 27 0.49 32.63 -14.40
C GLN A 27 1.57 31.69 -13.86
N PHE A 28 2.08 31.91 -12.64
CA PHE A 28 2.99 30.98 -11.97
C PHE A 28 2.25 29.81 -11.32
N TYR A 29 1.04 30.04 -10.80
CA TYR A 29 0.21 28.98 -10.19
C TYR A 29 -0.64 28.19 -11.20
N SER A 30 -1.06 28.76 -12.33
CA SER A 30 -1.78 27.98 -13.37
C SER A 30 -0.88 27.03 -14.19
N LYS A 31 0.43 27.04 -13.95
CA LYS A 31 1.39 26.13 -14.60
C LYS A 31 1.72 24.89 -13.75
N PHE A 32 1.18 24.80 -12.54
CA PHE A 32 1.39 23.66 -11.63
C PHE A 32 0.11 22.87 -11.31
N GLU A 33 -1.02 23.19 -11.96
CA GLU A 33 -2.32 22.50 -11.80
C GLU A 33 -2.79 21.80 -13.09
N VAL A 34 -1.85 21.21 -13.82
CA VAL A 34 -2.12 19.91 -14.44
C VAL A 34 -0.98 19.05 -13.96
N ASP A 35 -1.30 18.16 -13.03
CA ASP A 35 -0.36 17.26 -12.39
C ASP A 35 0.28 16.41 -13.51
N VAL A 36 1.49 16.79 -13.95
CA VAL A 36 2.20 16.13 -15.07
C VAL A 36 2.42 14.64 -14.74
N MET A 37 2.44 14.30 -13.45
CA MET A 37 2.41 12.92 -12.98
C MET A 37 1.03 12.29 -13.15
N ASP A 38 -0.06 12.99 -12.88
CA ASP A 38 -1.42 12.47 -13.06
C ASP A 38 -1.81 12.34 -14.54
N ASP A 39 -1.35 13.24 -15.42
CA ASP A 39 -1.53 13.13 -16.87
C ASP A 39 -0.64 12.01 -17.45
N PHE A 40 0.59 11.85 -16.96
CA PHE A 40 1.43 10.71 -17.34
C PHE A 40 0.85 9.38 -16.84
N THR A 41 0.35 9.34 -15.61
CA THR A 41 -0.25 8.13 -15.02
C THR A 41 -1.59 7.82 -15.67
N SER A 42 -2.39 8.84 -16.00
CA SER A 42 -3.64 8.72 -16.75
C SER A 42 -3.40 8.30 -18.19
N GLN A 43 -2.40 8.83 -18.88
CA GLN A 43 -2.04 8.39 -20.23
C GLN A 43 -1.45 6.98 -20.23
N LEU A 44 -0.71 6.58 -19.19
CA LEU A 44 -0.17 5.23 -19.07
C LEU A 44 -1.26 4.21 -18.71
N MET A 45 -2.21 4.61 -17.85
CA MET A 45 -3.42 3.84 -17.55
C MET A 45 -4.32 3.74 -18.77
N GLN A 46 -4.58 4.83 -19.49
CA GLN A 46 -5.40 4.86 -20.70
C GLN A 46 -4.76 4.01 -21.80
N ARG A 47 -3.44 4.11 -22.04
CA ARG A 47 -2.74 3.22 -22.98
C ARG A 47 -2.80 1.75 -22.57
N LYS A 48 -2.79 1.45 -21.27
CA LYS A 48 -3.00 0.09 -20.77
C LYS A 48 -4.45 -0.37 -20.97
N ILE A 49 -5.42 0.49 -20.70
CA ILE A 49 -6.86 0.24 -20.90
C ILE A 49 -7.13 0.03 -22.40
N ASP A 50 -6.65 0.91 -23.27
CA ASP A 50 -6.82 0.80 -24.72
C ASP A 50 -6.14 -0.46 -25.28
N LYS A 51 -4.94 -0.81 -24.77
CA LYS A 51 -4.26 -2.06 -25.13
C LYS A 51 -5.05 -3.28 -24.62
N TRP A 52 -5.59 -3.20 -23.42
CA TRP A 52 -6.44 -4.23 -22.84
C TRP A 52 -7.73 -4.39 -23.62
N ASP A 53 -8.40 -3.31 -24.00
CA ASP A 53 -9.64 -3.31 -24.79
C ASP A 53 -9.41 -3.81 -26.21
N LEU A 54 -8.26 -3.49 -26.83
CA LEU A 54 -7.90 -4.06 -28.13
C LEU A 54 -7.63 -5.57 -28.03
N GLN A 55 -6.93 -5.99 -26.98
CA GLN A 55 -6.66 -7.40 -26.71
C GLN A 55 -7.97 -8.13 -26.42
N LYS A 56 -8.84 -7.54 -25.60
CA LYS A 56 -10.16 -8.03 -25.24
C LYS A 56 -11.02 -8.16 -26.48
N ARG A 57 -11.10 -7.17 -27.38
CA ARG A 57 -11.85 -7.28 -28.64
C ARG A 57 -11.30 -8.35 -29.59
N LYS A 58 -9.97 -8.49 -29.70
CA LYS A 58 -9.35 -9.58 -30.47
C LYS A 58 -9.68 -10.95 -29.89
N ASN A 59 -9.77 -11.03 -28.57
CA ASN A 59 -10.06 -12.26 -27.87
C ASN A 59 -11.55 -12.54 -27.74
N ASP A 60 -12.41 -11.53 -27.70
CA ASP A 60 -13.87 -11.62 -27.80
C ASP A 60 -14.23 -12.15 -29.19
N ALA A 61 -13.50 -11.79 -30.25
CA ALA A 61 -13.62 -12.40 -31.57
C ALA A 61 -13.14 -13.86 -31.59
N LEU A 62 -12.15 -14.24 -30.78
CA LEU A 62 -11.75 -15.64 -30.58
C LEU A 62 -12.80 -16.42 -29.77
N ILE A 63 -13.37 -15.80 -28.74
CA ILE A 63 -14.46 -16.34 -27.93
C ILE A 63 -15.75 -16.45 -28.77
N GLU A 64 -16.06 -15.51 -29.66
CA GLU A 64 -17.20 -15.61 -30.58
C GLU A 64 -17.04 -16.79 -31.53
N ASN A 65 -15.83 -17.04 -32.04
CA ASN A 65 -15.53 -18.24 -32.83
C ASN A 65 -15.64 -19.55 -32.02
N VAL A 66 -15.55 -19.50 -30.69
CA VAL A 66 -15.80 -20.63 -29.78
C VAL A 66 -17.29 -20.72 -29.37
N LYS A 67 -17.96 -19.58 -29.19
CA LYS A 67 -19.38 -19.48 -28.77
C LYS A 67 -20.37 -19.77 -29.88
N VAL A 68 -19.96 -19.75 -31.16
CA VAL A 68 -20.81 -20.20 -32.28
C VAL A 68 -21.14 -21.70 -32.18
N GLU A 69 -20.52 -22.45 -31.25
CA GLU A 69 -20.87 -23.85 -30.95
C GLU A 69 -21.57 -24.08 -29.59
N GLU A 70 -21.99 -23.05 -28.84
CA GLU A 70 -22.54 -23.24 -27.46
C GLU A 70 -24.04 -22.91 -27.32
N LYS A 71 -24.87 -23.94 -27.48
CA LYS A 71 -26.11 -24.14 -26.72
C LYS A 71 -26.18 -25.58 -26.25
N GLU A 72 -25.38 -25.91 -25.25
CA GLU A 72 -25.56 -26.98 -24.26
C GLU A 72 -24.27 -27.02 -23.43
N ALA A 73 -24.37 -27.37 -22.15
CA ALA A 73 -23.25 -27.35 -21.20
C ALA A 73 -22.02 -28.09 -21.75
N GLN A 74 -21.02 -27.36 -22.25
CA GLN A 74 -19.86 -27.95 -22.90
C GLN A 74 -18.71 -28.16 -21.92
N GLU A 75 -18.34 -29.43 -21.76
CA GLU A 75 -17.00 -29.85 -21.39
C GLU A 75 -15.98 -29.09 -22.25
N VAL A 76 -15.18 -28.22 -21.64
CA VAL A 76 -14.12 -27.48 -22.33
C VAL A 76 -13.09 -28.49 -22.84
N LYS A 77 -13.16 -28.87 -24.12
CA LYS A 77 -12.19 -29.78 -24.75
C LYS A 77 -10.89 -29.05 -25.06
N ILE A 78 -9.87 -29.26 -24.23
CA ILE A 78 -8.55 -28.62 -24.38
C ILE A 78 -7.72 -29.19 -25.53
N GLU A 79 -8.13 -30.32 -26.11
CA GLU A 79 -7.36 -31.07 -27.12
C GLU A 79 -6.97 -30.23 -28.37
N GLY A 80 -7.75 -29.20 -28.72
CA GLY A 80 -7.48 -28.30 -29.84
C GLY A 80 -6.92 -26.91 -29.50
N LEU A 81 -6.86 -26.52 -28.22
CA LEU A 81 -6.52 -25.14 -27.82
C LEU A 81 -5.00 -24.91 -27.85
N GLY A 82 -4.59 -23.83 -28.53
CA GLY A 82 -3.20 -23.36 -28.47
C GLY A 82 -2.84 -22.81 -27.09
N ASN A 83 -1.55 -22.82 -26.73
CA ASN A 83 -1.08 -22.31 -25.43
C ASN A 83 -1.49 -20.85 -25.16
N GLU A 84 -1.64 -20.02 -26.20
CA GLU A 84 -2.10 -18.63 -26.09
C GLU A 84 -3.60 -18.51 -25.79
N GLN A 85 -4.42 -19.40 -26.36
CA GLN A 85 -5.86 -19.42 -26.10
C GLN A 85 -6.14 -19.93 -24.69
N LEU A 86 -5.40 -20.95 -24.24
CA LEU A 86 -5.44 -21.43 -22.86
C LEU A 86 -5.02 -20.35 -21.86
N ALA A 87 -3.95 -19.61 -22.16
CA ALA A 87 -3.50 -18.49 -21.35
C ALA A 87 -4.58 -17.41 -21.22
N PHE A 88 -5.29 -17.13 -22.32
CA PHE A 88 -6.37 -16.15 -22.34
C PHE A 88 -7.58 -16.61 -21.53
N LEU A 89 -8.04 -17.86 -21.70
CA LEU A 89 -9.17 -18.40 -20.94
C LEU A 89 -8.88 -18.38 -19.43
N LEU A 90 -7.66 -18.77 -19.03
CA LEU A 90 -7.23 -18.69 -17.64
C LEU A 90 -7.19 -17.24 -17.13
N GLN A 91 -6.71 -16.30 -17.94
CA GLN A 91 -6.65 -14.88 -17.57
C GLN A 91 -8.06 -14.29 -17.44
N ASP A 92 -8.97 -14.56 -18.38
CA ASP A 92 -10.36 -14.10 -18.35
C ASP A 92 -11.10 -14.68 -17.14
N ALA A 93 -10.90 -15.98 -16.84
CA ALA A 93 -11.44 -16.61 -15.65
C ALA A 93 -10.96 -15.93 -14.35
N MET A 94 -9.67 -15.59 -14.28
CA MET A 94 -9.10 -14.87 -13.14
C MET A 94 -9.65 -13.44 -13.03
N ASP A 95 -9.80 -12.73 -14.15
CA ASP A 95 -10.31 -11.35 -14.17
C ASP A 95 -11.79 -11.28 -13.77
N ASN A 96 -12.54 -12.38 -14.00
CA ASN A 96 -13.94 -12.54 -13.61
C ASN A 96 -14.13 -13.17 -12.20
N ASP A 97 -13.05 -13.48 -11.47
CA ASP A 97 -13.06 -14.26 -10.19
C ASP A 97 -13.84 -15.59 -10.28
N ASP A 98 -13.83 -16.24 -11.46
CA ASP A 98 -14.48 -17.55 -11.66
C ASP A 98 -13.54 -18.70 -11.25
N ARG A 99 -13.62 -19.04 -9.96
CA ARG A 99 -12.71 -19.99 -9.32
C ARG A 99 -12.91 -21.43 -9.77
N GLU A 100 -14.17 -21.83 -9.98
CA GLU A 100 -14.48 -23.18 -10.42
C GLU A 100 -13.91 -23.41 -11.82
N LEU A 101 -14.07 -22.42 -12.69
CA LEU A 101 -13.53 -22.48 -14.05
C LEU A 101 -11.99 -22.51 -14.04
N VAL A 102 -11.32 -21.73 -13.19
CA VAL A 102 -9.84 -21.81 -13.06
C VAL A 102 -9.40 -23.20 -12.59
N VAL A 103 -10.03 -23.77 -11.56
CA VAL A 103 -9.68 -25.10 -11.06
C VAL A 103 -9.92 -26.18 -12.13
N ASN A 104 -11.04 -26.10 -12.84
CA ASN A 104 -11.36 -27.02 -13.93
C ASN A 104 -10.33 -26.94 -15.06
N LEU A 105 -9.98 -25.73 -15.49
CA LEU A 105 -8.94 -25.53 -16.51
C LEU A 105 -7.58 -26.06 -16.06
N ILE A 106 -7.18 -25.87 -14.80
CA ILE A 106 -5.93 -26.43 -14.27
C ILE A 106 -5.96 -27.96 -14.30
N ASN A 107 -7.08 -28.57 -13.91
CA ASN A 107 -7.21 -30.03 -13.92
C ASN A 107 -7.04 -30.58 -15.34
N LEU A 108 -7.71 -29.96 -16.31
CA LEU A 108 -7.58 -30.31 -17.72
C LEU A 108 -6.14 -30.08 -18.23
N CYS A 109 -5.45 -29.02 -17.79
CA CYS A 109 -4.03 -28.81 -18.10
C CYS A 109 -3.14 -29.95 -17.58
N VAL A 110 -3.41 -30.43 -16.36
CA VAL A 110 -2.67 -31.53 -15.74
C VAL A 110 -2.98 -32.86 -16.43
N GLU A 111 -4.25 -33.12 -16.75
CA GLU A 111 -4.70 -34.34 -17.43
C GLU A 111 -4.11 -34.46 -18.84
N HIS A 112 -4.13 -33.37 -19.62
CA HIS A 112 -3.58 -33.35 -20.97
C HIS A 112 -2.09 -32.99 -21.03
N ASN A 113 -1.42 -32.85 -19.88
CA ASN A 113 -0.02 -32.46 -19.75
C ASN A 113 0.35 -31.20 -20.58
N ARG A 114 -0.53 -30.20 -20.59
CA ARG A 114 -0.32 -28.92 -21.27
C ARG A 114 -0.02 -27.82 -20.25
N ALA A 115 1.05 -27.07 -20.49
CA ALA A 115 1.44 -25.97 -19.61
C ALA A 115 1.13 -24.61 -20.27
N PRO A 116 0.30 -23.77 -19.64
CA PRO A 116 0.16 -22.38 -20.05
C PRO A 116 1.45 -21.61 -19.74
N PRO A 117 1.63 -20.41 -20.33
CA PRO A 117 2.78 -19.56 -20.08
C PRO A 117 3.09 -19.37 -18.59
N PHE A 118 4.37 -19.38 -18.25
CA PHE A 118 4.85 -19.38 -16.86
C PHE A 118 4.28 -18.23 -16.00
N ASN A 119 4.12 -17.03 -16.59
CA ASN A 119 3.55 -15.88 -15.89
C ASN A 119 2.09 -16.11 -15.46
N ILE A 120 1.29 -16.79 -16.29
CA ILE A 120 -0.10 -17.14 -15.96
C ILE A 120 -0.11 -18.15 -14.82
N LEU A 121 0.76 -19.17 -14.84
CA LEU A 121 0.88 -20.14 -13.75
C LEU A 121 1.26 -19.48 -12.42
N VAL A 122 2.15 -18.49 -12.43
CA VAL A 122 2.52 -17.75 -11.22
C VAL A 122 1.35 -16.91 -10.69
N ASN A 123 0.54 -16.33 -11.57
CA ASN A 123 -0.65 -15.58 -11.18
C ASN A 123 -1.70 -16.51 -10.55
N ILE A 124 -1.95 -17.66 -11.19
CA ILE A 124 -2.87 -18.68 -10.67
C ILE A 124 -2.38 -19.21 -9.32
N LEU A 125 -1.07 -19.52 -9.19
CA LEU A 125 -0.48 -19.92 -7.91
C LEU A 125 -0.76 -18.91 -6.80
N SER A 126 -0.63 -17.62 -7.11
CA SER A 126 -0.92 -16.53 -6.17
C SER A 126 -2.40 -16.45 -5.80
N MET A 127 -3.31 -16.70 -6.75
CA MET A 127 -4.74 -16.69 -6.51
C MET A 127 -5.15 -17.90 -5.65
N CYS A 128 -4.68 -19.11 -6.01
CA CYS A 128 -4.96 -20.33 -5.26
C CYS A 128 -4.38 -20.26 -3.83
N SER A 129 -3.18 -19.71 -3.65
CA SER A 129 -2.57 -19.56 -2.32
C SER A 129 -3.33 -18.59 -1.43
N GLN A 130 -3.77 -17.45 -1.97
CA GLN A 130 -4.59 -16.48 -1.24
C GLN A 130 -5.97 -17.03 -0.85
N ASN A 131 -6.49 -17.99 -1.62
CA ASN A 131 -7.74 -18.70 -1.30
C ASN A 131 -7.55 -19.88 -0.34
N GLY A 132 -6.31 -20.22 0.02
CA GLY A 132 -6.00 -21.39 0.83
C GLY A 132 -6.17 -22.73 0.11
N ASP A 133 -6.28 -22.75 -1.23
CA ASP A 133 -6.40 -23.97 -2.02
C ASP A 133 -5.04 -24.62 -2.23
N LYS A 134 -4.63 -25.38 -1.22
CA LYS A 134 -3.36 -26.10 -1.18
C LYS A 134 -3.24 -27.16 -2.27
N ASP A 135 -4.35 -27.81 -2.65
CA ASP A 135 -4.34 -28.92 -3.58
C ASP A 135 -4.08 -28.44 -5.00
N SER A 136 -4.73 -27.35 -5.41
CA SER A 136 -4.44 -26.69 -6.70
C SER A 136 -3.01 -26.18 -6.77
N VAL A 137 -2.48 -25.61 -5.67
CA VAL A 137 -1.07 -25.19 -5.61
C VAL A 137 -0.12 -26.38 -5.86
N TYR A 138 -0.38 -27.56 -5.28
CA TYR A 138 0.44 -28.75 -5.54
C TYR A 138 0.32 -29.27 -6.98
N ARG A 139 -0.88 -29.24 -7.56
CA ARG A 139 -1.10 -29.62 -8.96
C ARG A 139 -0.30 -28.73 -9.90
N ILE A 140 -0.33 -27.41 -9.68
CA ILE A 140 0.45 -26.45 -10.48
C ILE A 140 1.96 -26.62 -10.25
N GLN A 141 2.39 -26.89 -9.01
CA GLN A 141 3.79 -27.19 -8.72
C GLN A 141 4.30 -28.39 -9.54
N LYS A 142 3.51 -29.47 -9.63
CA LYS A 142 3.86 -30.64 -10.44
C LYS A 142 4.00 -30.25 -11.91
N LEU A 143 3.01 -29.54 -12.46
CA LEU A 143 3.05 -29.06 -13.83
C LEU A 143 4.28 -28.17 -14.12
N CYS A 144 4.63 -27.28 -13.18
CA CYS A 144 5.82 -26.45 -13.26
C CYS A 144 7.13 -27.26 -13.17
N LYS A 145 7.17 -28.35 -12.41
CA LYS A 145 8.35 -29.24 -12.36
C LYS A 145 8.56 -29.95 -13.69
N ASP A 146 7.47 -30.36 -14.34
CA ASP A 146 7.51 -31.12 -15.58
C ASP A 146 7.87 -30.23 -16.78
N HIS A 147 7.29 -29.02 -16.88
CA HIS A 147 7.48 -28.14 -18.04
C HIS A 147 8.47 -26.99 -17.83
N TYR A 148 8.70 -26.59 -16.58
CA TYR A 148 9.50 -25.41 -16.21
C TYR A 148 10.50 -25.72 -15.09
N ALA A 149 11.17 -26.86 -15.15
CA ALA A 149 12.08 -27.36 -14.10
C ALA A 149 13.12 -26.33 -13.60
N GLY A 150 13.68 -25.52 -14.52
CA GLY A 150 14.61 -24.45 -14.19
C GLY A 150 13.97 -23.36 -13.33
N ALA A 151 12.77 -22.89 -13.70
CA ALA A 151 12.04 -21.87 -12.96
C ALA A 151 11.50 -22.41 -11.62
N SER A 152 11.13 -23.69 -11.55
CA SER A 152 10.71 -24.35 -10.31
C SER A 152 11.83 -24.38 -9.27
N LYS A 153 13.02 -24.84 -9.66
CA LYS A 153 14.20 -24.85 -8.78
C LYS A 153 14.57 -23.44 -8.31
N GLN A 154 14.53 -22.47 -9.24
CA GLN A 154 14.75 -21.06 -8.93
C GLN A 154 13.65 -20.42 -8.08
N ASN A 155 12.55 -21.09 -7.77
CA ASN A 155 11.52 -20.56 -6.88
C ASN A 155 11.34 -21.45 -5.64
N SER A 156 12.36 -22.25 -5.28
CA SER A 156 12.29 -23.21 -4.19
C SER A 156 11.04 -24.10 -4.30
N ASP A 157 10.76 -24.61 -5.49
CA ASP A 157 9.56 -25.38 -5.80
C ASP A 157 8.25 -24.69 -5.40
N PHE A 158 8.22 -23.36 -5.44
CA PHE A 158 7.06 -22.54 -5.08
C PHE A 158 6.53 -22.80 -3.66
N GLN A 159 7.39 -23.26 -2.74
CA GLN A 159 6.98 -23.58 -1.36
C GLN A 159 6.42 -22.36 -0.61
N HIS A 160 6.78 -21.12 -1.00
CA HIS A 160 6.24 -19.91 -0.39
C HIS A 160 4.73 -19.76 -0.65
N PHE A 161 4.22 -20.22 -1.79
CA PHE A 161 2.78 -20.22 -2.08
C PHE A 161 2.04 -21.31 -1.29
N VAL A 162 2.69 -22.46 -1.04
CA VAL A 162 2.13 -23.49 -0.16
C VAL A 162 2.05 -22.98 1.27
N ALA A 163 3.09 -22.29 1.75
CA ALA A 163 3.10 -21.68 3.08
C ALA A 163 1.96 -20.67 3.24
N GLU A 164 1.73 -19.82 2.24
CA GLU A 164 0.59 -18.90 2.23
C GLU A 164 -0.75 -19.62 2.26
N ALA A 165 -0.94 -20.67 1.44
CA ALA A 165 -2.18 -21.44 1.45
C ALA A 165 -2.46 -22.09 2.81
N ILE A 166 -1.42 -22.65 3.46
CA ILE A 166 -1.50 -23.24 4.79
C ILE A 166 -1.84 -22.17 5.84
N TRP A 167 -1.24 -20.98 5.73
CA TRP A 167 -1.54 -19.86 6.60
C TRP A 167 -3.01 -19.45 6.52
N VAL A 168 -3.53 -19.28 5.30
CA VAL A 168 -4.93 -18.88 5.07
C VAL A 168 -5.91 -19.92 5.64
N LYS A 169 -5.54 -21.21 5.62
CA LYS A 169 -6.32 -22.28 6.27
C LYS A 169 -6.21 -22.30 7.80
N GLY A 170 -5.37 -21.46 8.40
CA GLY A 170 -5.26 -21.25 9.84
C GLY A 170 -4.05 -21.90 10.52
N ASP A 171 -3.24 -22.70 9.81
CA ASP A 171 -2.06 -23.35 10.39
C ASP A 171 -0.82 -22.45 10.26
N VAL A 172 -0.82 -21.38 11.05
CA VAL A 172 0.21 -20.33 11.01
C VAL A 172 1.59 -20.88 11.39
N SER A 173 1.67 -21.78 12.36
CA SER A 173 2.95 -22.33 12.84
C SER A 173 3.67 -23.08 11.72
N LYS A 174 2.96 -23.98 11.02
CA LYS A 174 3.53 -24.74 9.91
C LYS A 174 3.91 -23.85 8.73
N ALA A 175 3.09 -22.85 8.42
CA ALA A 175 3.42 -21.86 7.40
C ALA A 175 4.71 -21.10 7.72
N LEU A 176 4.89 -20.67 8.98
CA LEU A 176 6.11 -20.00 9.43
C LEU A 176 7.35 -20.87 9.33
N GLU A 177 7.27 -22.17 9.66
CA GLU A 177 8.37 -23.12 9.49
C GLU A 177 8.80 -23.24 8.02
N ILE A 178 7.85 -23.32 7.10
CA ILE A 178 8.14 -23.37 5.67
C ILE A 178 8.78 -22.06 5.22
N PHE A 179 8.23 -20.90 5.63
CA PHE A 179 8.85 -19.60 5.31
C PHE A 179 10.27 -19.50 5.84
N GLU A 180 10.53 -19.94 7.07
CA GLU A 180 11.87 -19.94 7.68
C GLU A 180 12.86 -20.78 6.88
N GLY A 181 12.46 -22.00 6.47
CA GLY A 181 13.28 -22.87 5.62
C GLY A 181 13.65 -22.19 4.30
N ILE A 182 12.66 -21.63 3.59
CA ILE A 182 12.92 -20.92 2.33
C ILE A 182 13.81 -19.69 2.56
N TYR A 183 13.59 -18.97 3.66
CA TYR A 183 14.36 -17.78 4.01
C TYR A 183 15.85 -18.10 4.23
N ARG A 184 16.13 -19.26 4.85
CA ARG A 184 17.48 -19.79 5.07
C ARG A 184 18.13 -20.24 3.76
N ASP A 185 17.43 -21.05 2.99
CA ASP A 185 17.99 -21.75 1.82
C ASP A 185 18.10 -20.85 0.59
N ASN A 186 17.22 -19.84 0.46
CA ASN A 186 17.07 -19.06 -0.77
C ASN A 186 17.05 -17.55 -0.50
N ALA A 187 18.24 -16.94 -0.49
CA ALA A 187 18.39 -15.50 -0.23
C ALA A 187 17.61 -14.60 -1.21
N TYR A 188 17.48 -15.02 -2.48
CA TYR A 188 16.76 -14.27 -3.50
C TYR A 188 15.24 -14.23 -3.27
N LEU A 189 14.66 -15.22 -2.56
CA LEU A 189 13.22 -15.26 -2.22
C LEU A 189 12.88 -14.41 -1.00
N ARG A 190 13.86 -13.98 -0.20
CA ARG A 190 13.62 -13.20 1.01
C ARG A 190 12.78 -11.95 0.75
N ARG A 191 13.05 -11.24 -0.36
CA ARG A 191 12.24 -10.07 -0.76
C ARG A 191 10.78 -10.43 -0.99
N ARG A 192 10.52 -11.57 -1.65
CA ARG A 192 9.16 -12.04 -1.93
C ARG A 192 8.45 -12.44 -0.63
N ILE A 193 9.11 -13.22 0.22
CA ILE A 193 8.59 -13.62 1.54
C ILE A 193 8.27 -12.41 2.40
N ARG A 194 9.14 -11.40 2.44
CA ARG A 194 8.87 -10.13 3.14
C ARG A 194 7.57 -9.47 2.66
N LEU A 195 7.35 -9.41 1.35
CA LEU A 195 6.12 -8.84 0.81
C LEU A 195 4.89 -9.65 1.24
N MET A 196 4.95 -10.98 1.19
CA MET A 196 3.86 -11.85 1.62
C MET A 196 3.57 -11.68 3.13
N LEU A 197 4.60 -11.78 3.96
CA LEU A 197 4.49 -11.61 5.42
C LEU A 197 3.89 -10.25 5.79
N LYS A 198 4.20 -9.17 5.06
CA LYS A 198 3.60 -7.85 5.34
C LYS A 198 2.07 -7.90 5.32
N TYR A 199 1.47 -8.62 4.37
CA TYR A 199 0.01 -8.73 4.26
C TYR A 199 -0.54 -9.75 5.27
N LEU A 200 0.10 -10.92 5.38
CA LEU A 200 -0.34 -11.99 6.29
C LEU A 200 -0.31 -11.56 7.77
N ILE A 201 0.70 -10.77 8.18
CA ILE A 201 0.81 -10.23 9.54
C ILE A 201 -0.31 -9.21 9.81
N ALA A 202 -0.60 -8.32 8.85
CA ALA A 202 -1.64 -7.33 9.00
C ALA A 202 -3.04 -7.97 9.10
N ASP A 203 -3.29 -9.00 8.29
CA ASP A 203 -4.52 -9.78 8.33
C ASP A 203 -4.68 -10.53 9.67
N LEU A 204 -3.61 -11.21 10.12
CA LEU A 204 -3.65 -11.96 11.38
C LEU A 204 -3.93 -11.09 12.61
N VAL A 205 -3.30 -9.91 12.70
CA VAL A 205 -3.56 -8.97 13.81
C VAL A 205 -5.02 -8.49 13.76
N SER A 206 -5.57 -8.27 12.57
CA SER A 206 -6.97 -7.87 12.40
C SER A 206 -7.95 -8.98 12.80
N ASN A 207 -7.61 -10.25 12.53
CA ASN A 207 -8.44 -11.42 12.79
C ASN A 207 -8.25 -12.04 14.20
N ARG A 208 -7.44 -11.40 15.06
CA ARG A 208 -7.28 -11.66 16.51
C ARG A 208 -6.95 -13.09 16.92
N SER A 209 -5.74 -13.54 16.60
CA SER A 209 -5.17 -14.73 17.23
C SER A 209 -3.92 -14.38 18.03
N GLU A 210 -4.07 -14.16 19.35
CA GLU A 210 -2.95 -13.83 20.25
C GLU A 210 -1.87 -14.92 20.22
N ALA A 211 -2.28 -16.19 20.20
CA ALA A 211 -1.36 -17.32 20.09
C ALA A 211 -0.57 -17.28 18.77
N ALA A 212 -1.23 -16.97 17.66
CA ALA A 212 -0.55 -16.86 16.37
C ALA A 212 0.33 -15.60 16.29
N LEU A 213 -0.08 -14.48 16.89
CA LEU A 213 0.74 -13.27 17.02
C LEU A 213 2.04 -13.58 17.77
N TRP A 214 1.95 -14.33 18.87
CA TRP A 214 3.13 -14.78 19.62
C TRP A 214 4.07 -15.65 18.77
N ASN A 215 3.52 -16.56 17.95
CA ASN A 215 4.32 -17.38 17.02
C ASN A 215 5.05 -16.51 15.98
N ILE A 216 4.38 -15.47 15.45
CA ILE A 216 4.98 -14.54 14.50
C ILE A 216 6.07 -13.68 15.16
N ILE A 217 5.87 -13.24 16.40
CA ILE A 217 6.89 -12.49 17.15
C ILE A 217 8.14 -13.36 17.32
N LYS A 218 7.97 -14.61 17.79
CA LYS A 218 9.07 -15.57 17.93
C LYS A 218 9.77 -15.85 16.61
N PHE A 219 9.02 -16.06 15.53
CA PHE A 219 9.58 -16.20 14.18
C PHE A 219 10.37 -14.95 13.78
N SER A 220 9.81 -13.76 13.95
CA SER A 220 10.46 -12.50 13.57
C SER A 220 11.75 -12.26 14.36
N GLN A 221 11.79 -12.63 15.64
CA GLN A 221 12.98 -12.58 16.47
C GLN A 221 14.06 -13.57 16.02
N ARG A 222 13.67 -14.79 15.59
CA ARG A 222 14.61 -15.75 14.99
C ARG A 222 15.18 -15.23 13.67
N ILE A 223 14.34 -14.68 12.80
CA ILE A 223 14.81 -14.06 11.54
C ILE A 223 15.76 -12.89 11.82
N LEU A 224 15.48 -12.09 12.85
CA LEU A 224 16.38 -11.03 13.29
C LEU A 224 17.72 -11.58 13.79
N ALA A 225 17.70 -12.60 14.65
CA ALA A 225 18.93 -13.19 15.20
C ALA A 225 19.81 -13.80 14.10
N ASP A 226 19.22 -14.63 13.24
CA ASP A 226 19.94 -15.41 12.24
C ASP A 226 20.39 -14.58 11.03
N PHE A 227 19.58 -13.60 10.60
CA PHE A 227 19.79 -12.87 9.35
C PHE A 227 19.95 -11.36 9.50
N GLN A 228 19.86 -10.83 10.72
CA GLN A 228 19.87 -9.38 11.01
C GLN A 228 18.79 -8.61 10.24
N ASP A 229 17.67 -9.28 9.92
CA ASP A 229 16.56 -8.68 9.18
C ASP A 229 15.43 -8.24 10.12
N PHE A 230 15.34 -6.93 10.34
CA PHE A 230 14.29 -6.30 11.12
C PHE A 230 12.95 -6.21 10.40
N PHE A 231 12.86 -6.58 9.11
CA PHE A 231 11.66 -6.35 8.31
C PHE A 231 10.40 -7.03 8.89
N PRO A 232 10.39 -8.35 9.19
CA PRO A 232 9.19 -9.00 9.72
C PRO A 232 8.77 -8.39 11.06
N LEU A 233 9.74 -8.14 11.96
CA LEU A 233 9.49 -7.54 13.26
C LEU A 233 8.91 -6.12 13.16
N THR A 234 9.37 -5.34 12.17
CA THR A 234 8.84 -4.00 11.88
C THR A 234 7.40 -4.08 11.36
N CYS A 235 7.05 -5.10 10.58
CA CYS A 235 5.67 -5.34 10.15
C CYS A 235 4.77 -5.71 11.33
N VAL A 236 5.23 -6.58 12.24
CA VAL A 236 4.50 -6.90 13.47
C VAL A 236 4.26 -5.65 14.30
N TRP A 237 5.31 -4.86 14.55
CA TRP A 237 5.20 -3.60 15.28
C TRP A 237 4.16 -2.68 14.63
N GLN A 238 4.21 -2.48 13.32
CA GLN A 238 3.30 -1.59 12.62
C GLN A 238 1.85 -2.06 12.73
N ALA A 239 1.58 -3.36 12.54
CA ALA A 239 0.25 -3.93 12.64
C ALA A 239 -0.30 -3.80 14.06
N CYS A 240 0.49 -4.16 15.07
CA CYS A 240 0.12 -4.05 16.47
C CYS A 240 -0.09 -2.59 16.90
N PHE A 241 0.75 -1.66 16.44
CA PHE A 241 0.64 -0.24 16.75
C PHE A 241 -0.62 0.41 16.15
N LEU A 242 -1.04 -0.03 14.96
CA LEU A 242 -2.25 0.45 14.28
C LEU A 242 -3.53 -0.27 14.73
N SER A 243 -3.40 -1.34 15.52
CA SER A 243 -4.51 -2.11 16.07
C SER A 243 -5.36 -1.24 17.01
N GLU A 244 -6.66 -1.52 17.03
CA GLU A 244 -7.60 -0.92 17.97
C GLU A 244 -7.51 -1.57 19.36
N TRP A 245 -6.88 -2.75 19.45
CA TRP A 245 -6.78 -3.54 20.67
C TRP A 245 -5.65 -3.03 21.56
N PHE A 246 -5.97 -2.79 22.83
CA PHE A 246 -5.00 -2.32 23.81
C PHE A 246 -3.84 -3.32 24.02
N THR A 247 -4.14 -4.62 24.03
CA THR A 247 -3.12 -5.69 24.19
C THR A 247 -2.10 -5.70 23.05
N ASP A 248 -2.55 -5.49 21.81
CA ASP A 248 -1.67 -5.34 20.66
C ASP A 248 -0.82 -4.06 20.77
N GLN A 249 -1.42 -2.95 21.20
CA GLN A 249 -0.70 -1.69 21.38
C GLN A 249 0.40 -1.81 22.45
N CYS A 250 0.11 -2.49 23.57
CA CYS A 250 1.11 -2.85 24.59
C CYS A 250 2.23 -3.70 23.98
N THR A 251 1.86 -4.72 23.19
CA THR A 251 2.83 -5.56 22.49
C THR A 251 3.75 -4.73 21.57
N ALA A 252 3.22 -3.76 20.83
CA ALA A 252 4.01 -2.87 19.99
C ALA A 252 5.04 -2.06 20.81
N LEU A 253 4.66 -1.58 22.01
CA LEU A 253 5.57 -0.87 22.90
C LEU A 253 6.65 -1.80 23.45
N GLU A 254 6.27 -2.99 23.92
CA GLU A 254 7.21 -4.00 24.41
C GLU A 254 8.23 -4.42 23.34
N LEU A 255 7.80 -4.50 22.07
CA LEU A 255 8.71 -4.82 20.96
C LEU A 255 9.81 -3.78 20.80
N LEU A 256 9.50 -2.50 20.97
CA LEU A 256 10.50 -1.42 20.92
C LEU A 256 11.48 -1.51 22.10
N GLU A 257 10.99 -1.85 23.29
CA GLU A 257 11.81 -1.95 24.51
C GLU A 257 12.72 -3.17 24.50
N LYS A 258 12.23 -4.32 24.03
CA LYS A 258 12.97 -5.59 24.02
C LYS A 258 14.01 -5.67 22.91
N ASN A 259 13.81 -4.97 21.78
CA ASN A 259 14.63 -5.11 20.58
C ASN A 259 15.42 -3.83 20.28
N ASN A 260 16.62 -3.75 20.85
CA ASN A 260 17.56 -2.66 20.59
C ASN A 260 17.80 -2.50 19.07
N GLY A 261 17.49 -1.32 18.54
CA GLY A 261 17.68 -1.00 17.12
C GLY A 261 16.42 -1.07 16.26
N LEU A 262 15.32 -1.70 16.72
CA LEU A 262 14.05 -1.73 15.99
C LEU A 262 13.55 -0.31 15.66
N CYS A 263 13.73 0.61 16.60
CA CYS A 263 13.51 2.04 16.45
C CYS A 263 14.04 2.62 15.11
N LYS A 264 15.24 2.23 14.67
CA LYS A 264 15.85 2.74 13.43
C LYS A 264 15.08 2.32 12.18
N TYR A 265 14.44 1.15 12.22
CA TYR A 265 13.66 0.61 11.09
C TYR A 265 12.21 1.11 11.12
N VAL A 266 11.67 1.32 12.32
CA VAL A 266 10.34 1.89 12.55
C VAL A 266 10.22 3.32 12.00
N VAL A 267 11.31 4.09 12.00
CA VAL A 267 11.34 5.45 11.42
C VAL A 267 10.75 5.48 10.00
N ASN A 268 11.05 4.48 9.17
CA ASN A 268 10.59 4.41 7.79
C ASN A 268 9.08 4.09 7.67
N ARG A 269 8.43 3.66 8.74
CA ARG A 269 7.00 3.37 8.79
C ARG A 269 6.16 4.52 9.34
N ILE A 270 6.77 5.45 10.06
CA ILE A 270 6.10 6.61 10.66
C ILE A 270 5.22 7.37 9.67
N PRO A 271 5.69 7.74 8.45
CA PRO A 271 4.85 8.50 7.51
C PRO A 271 3.57 7.75 7.13
N TYR A 272 3.67 6.43 6.95
CA TYR A 272 2.52 5.59 6.64
C TYR A 272 1.54 5.51 7.82
N VAL A 273 2.05 5.30 9.04
CA VAL A 273 1.22 5.26 10.26
C VAL A 273 0.45 6.57 10.43
N VAL A 274 1.12 7.71 10.27
CA VAL A 274 0.50 9.04 10.35
C VAL A 274 -0.55 9.22 9.26
N PHE A 275 -0.20 8.91 8.01
CA PHE A 275 -1.13 9.05 6.89
C PHE A 275 -2.41 8.23 7.08
N VAL A 276 -2.29 6.95 7.42
CA VAL A 276 -3.45 6.08 7.65
C VAL A 276 -4.27 6.54 8.85
N SER A 277 -3.63 6.92 9.95
CA SER A 277 -4.33 7.33 11.17
C SER A 277 -5.11 8.63 10.95
N LEU A 278 -4.49 9.65 10.34
CA LEU A 278 -5.17 10.93 10.05
C LEU A 278 -6.27 10.77 8.99
N LYS A 279 -6.07 9.93 7.98
CA LYS A 279 -7.11 9.62 6.98
C LYS A 279 -8.34 8.97 7.62
N SER A 280 -8.15 8.18 8.68
CA SER A 280 -9.22 7.52 9.45
C SER A 280 -9.69 8.33 10.66
N HIS A 281 -9.29 9.60 10.81
CA HIS A 281 -9.62 10.47 11.97
C HIS A 281 -9.16 9.94 13.34
N ARG A 282 -8.19 9.02 13.36
CA ARG A 282 -7.60 8.43 14.56
C ARG A 282 -6.44 9.28 15.09
N THR A 283 -6.77 10.44 15.65
CA THR A 283 -5.76 11.40 16.16
C THR A 283 -5.04 10.88 17.41
N GLU A 284 -5.71 10.05 18.21
CA GLU A 284 -5.15 9.39 19.39
C GLU A 284 -3.93 8.51 19.05
N VAL A 285 -3.96 7.82 17.91
CA VAL A 285 -2.82 7.01 17.44
C VAL A 285 -1.62 7.90 17.11
N VAL A 286 -1.87 9.11 16.58
CA VAL A 286 -0.83 10.09 16.26
C VAL A 286 -0.24 10.69 17.53
N TYR A 287 -1.05 11.01 18.54
CA TYR A 287 -0.55 11.47 19.84
C TYR A 287 0.30 10.41 20.54
N ARG A 288 -0.16 9.15 20.55
CA ARG A 288 0.64 8.02 21.07
C ARG A 288 1.96 7.88 20.32
N LEU A 289 1.98 8.09 19.00
CA LEU A 289 3.20 8.08 18.23
C LEU A 289 4.16 9.21 18.65
N LEU A 290 3.64 10.42 18.88
CA LEU A 290 4.44 11.54 19.37
C LEU A 290 5.09 11.24 20.73
N GLU A 291 4.36 10.63 21.67
CA GLU A 291 4.90 10.18 22.97
C GLU A 291 6.08 9.22 22.80
N ILE A 292 5.94 8.23 21.90
CA ILE A 292 7.03 7.29 21.59
C ILE A 292 8.24 8.03 21.02
N LEU A 293 8.02 8.94 20.07
CA LEU A 293 9.11 9.69 19.45
C LEU A 293 9.85 10.58 20.45
N LEU A 294 9.16 11.12 21.44
CA LEU A 294 9.78 11.83 22.57
C LEU A 294 10.58 10.88 23.46
N LYS A 295 10.00 9.74 23.86
CA LYS A 295 10.67 8.71 24.68
C LYS A 295 11.99 8.25 24.06
N TYR A 296 12.02 8.04 22.74
CA TYR A 296 13.21 7.61 22.00
C TYR A 296 14.04 8.76 21.40
N LYS A 297 13.77 10.02 21.76
CA LYS A 297 14.52 11.22 21.33
C LYS A 297 14.63 11.39 19.80
N MET A 298 13.60 11.01 19.05
CA MET A 298 13.54 11.08 17.59
C MET A 298 13.05 12.44 17.07
N LYS A 299 13.82 13.51 17.32
CA LYS A 299 13.41 14.90 17.05
C LYS A 299 12.98 15.16 15.60
N GLN A 300 13.71 14.62 14.61
CA GLN A 300 13.43 14.87 13.20
C GLN A 300 12.06 14.31 12.77
N GLN A 301 11.78 13.07 13.18
CA GLN A 301 10.52 12.40 12.90
C GLN A 301 9.39 13.09 13.66
N TYR A 302 9.65 13.49 14.90
CA TYR A 302 8.70 14.23 15.73
C TYR A 302 8.23 15.51 15.02
N SER A 303 9.13 16.37 14.55
CA SER A 303 8.78 17.56 13.76
C SER A 303 7.90 17.25 12.55
N SER A 304 8.20 16.16 11.83
CA SER A 304 7.42 15.74 10.66
C SER A 304 6.00 15.29 11.03
N VAL A 305 5.85 14.57 12.15
CA VAL A 305 4.54 14.11 12.63
C VAL A 305 3.70 15.30 13.10
N VAL A 306 4.29 16.22 13.88
CA VAL A 306 3.60 17.44 14.32
C VAL A 306 3.16 18.29 13.15
N GLY A 307 4.01 18.48 12.13
CA GLY A 307 3.64 19.21 10.92
C GLY A 307 2.45 18.58 10.19
N SER A 308 2.39 17.24 10.13
CA SER A 308 1.28 16.50 9.51
C SER A 308 -0.02 16.60 10.33
N LEU A 309 0.10 16.58 11.67
CA LEU A 309 -1.04 16.78 12.58
C LEU A 309 -1.59 18.20 12.47
N LEU A 310 -0.72 19.21 12.42
CA LEU A 310 -1.10 20.61 12.24
C LEU A 310 -1.82 20.82 10.89
N ASP A 311 -1.30 20.25 9.80
CA ASP A 311 -1.96 20.27 8.49
C ASP A 311 -3.36 19.65 8.54
N TYR A 312 -3.51 18.56 9.28
CA TYR A 312 -4.80 17.92 9.46
C TYR A 312 -5.77 18.82 10.23
N GLN A 313 -5.35 19.41 11.36
CA GLN A 313 -6.21 20.30 12.14
C GLN A 313 -6.61 21.56 11.36
N PHE A 314 -5.70 22.10 10.53
CA PHE A 314 -6.04 23.20 9.62
C PHE A 314 -7.12 22.83 8.61
N ARG A 315 -7.07 21.62 8.03
CA ARG A 315 -8.10 21.17 7.09
C ARG A 315 -9.47 21.00 7.75
N TYR A 316 -9.49 20.66 9.04
CA TYR A 316 -10.72 20.53 9.83
C TYR A 316 -11.22 21.83 10.45
N GLY A 317 -10.41 22.89 10.42
CA GLY A 317 -10.79 24.20 10.98
C GLY A 317 -10.73 24.27 12.51
N ASP A 318 -10.01 23.35 13.16
CA ASP A 318 -9.82 23.39 14.62
C ASP A 318 -8.66 24.31 14.98
N PHE A 319 -8.96 25.61 15.07
CA PHE A 319 -7.97 26.65 15.35
C PHE A 319 -7.44 26.61 16.78
N GLN A 320 -8.20 26.05 17.73
CA GLN A 320 -7.75 25.94 19.12
C GLN A 320 -6.65 24.89 19.23
N SER A 321 -6.89 23.69 18.68
CA SER A 321 -5.88 22.64 18.63
C SER A 321 -4.62 23.08 17.88
N CYS A 322 -4.78 23.88 16.81
CA CYS A 322 -3.64 24.47 16.11
C CYS A 322 -2.82 25.41 17.00
N ALA A 323 -3.48 26.30 17.75
CA ALA A 323 -2.81 27.24 18.64
C ALA A 323 -2.06 26.51 19.76
N GLU A 324 -2.62 25.44 20.31
CA GLU A 324 -1.98 24.60 21.33
C GLU A 324 -0.74 23.88 20.77
N ILE A 325 -0.85 23.26 19.60
CA ILE A 325 0.29 22.61 18.92
C ILE A 325 1.40 23.64 18.68
N ILE A 326 1.07 24.83 18.19
CA ILE A 326 2.04 25.90 17.94
C ILE A 326 2.73 26.33 19.24
N ARG A 327 1.95 26.64 20.28
CA ARG A 327 2.50 27.05 21.58
C ARG A 327 3.48 26.00 22.11
N TRP A 328 3.07 24.73 22.04
CA TRP A 328 3.91 23.61 22.46
C TRP A 328 5.20 23.49 21.64
N THR A 329 5.15 23.68 20.32
CA THR A 329 6.37 23.62 19.47
C THR A 329 7.38 24.72 19.78
N ILE A 330 6.89 25.91 20.15
CA ILE A 330 7.74 27.04 20.58
C ILE A 330 8.36 26.73 21.96
N GLU A 331 7.55 26.23 22.90
CA GLU A 331 8.01 25.86 24.25
C GLU A 331 9.09 24.76 24.23
N ASN A 332 9.04 23.86 23.24
CA ASN A 332 9.94 22.69 23.16
C ASN A 332 11.04 22.80 22.10
N ASP A 333 11.24 23.99 21.50
CA ASP A 333 12.25 24.26 20.46
C ASP A 333 12.21 23.25 19.30
N VAL A 334 11.00 22.94 18.83
CA VAL A 334 10.77 22.02 17.72
C VAL A 334 10.61 22.82 16.43
N ALA A 335 11.62 22.76 15.56
CA ALA A 335 11.57 23.43 14.27
C ALA A 335 10.46 22.82 13.38
N LEU A 336 9.45 23.65 13.07
CA LEU A 336 8.43 23.36 12.07
C LEU A 336 8.92 23.78 10.68
N PRO A 337 8.54 23.04 9.62
CA PRO A 337 8.92 23.42 8.26
C PRO A 337 8.29 24.76 7.86
N SER A 338 9.00 25.52 7.02
CA SER A 338 8.72 26.93 6.71
C SER A 338 7.31 27.17 6.14
N ASN A 339 6.76 26.18 5.44
CA ASN A 339 5.40 26.19 4.91
C ASN A 339 4.33 26.21 6.02
N GLN A 340 4.58 25.57 7.16
CA GLN A 340 3.69 25.61 8.33
C GLN A 340 3.74 26.97 9.01
N ASN A 341 4.93 27.58 9.09
CA ASN A 341 5.09 28.93 9.65
C ASN A 341 4.30 29.97 8.85
N ILE A 342 4.23 29.84 7.52
CA ILE A 342 3.42 30.72 6.66
C ILE A 342 1.92 30.51 6.92
N LYS A 343 1.46 29.25 7.01
CA LYS A 343 0.05 28.93 7.35
C LYS A 343 -0.33 29.47 8.73
N MET A 344 0.57 29.37 9.69
CA MET A 344 0.44 29.91 11.03
C MET A 344 0.32 31.44 11.03
N ILE A 345 1.19 32.14 10.29
CA ILE A 345 1.13 33.60 10.15
C ILE A 345 -0.21 34.01 9.52
N ASN A 346 -0.65 33.33 8.46
CA ASN A 346 -1.94 33.62 7.81
C ASN A 346 -3.12 33.44 8.77
N LEU A 347 -3.02 32.49 9.69
CA LEU A 347 -4.02 32.26 10.73
C LEU A 347 -4.04 33.34 11.80
N LEU A 348 -2.87 33.74 12.30
CA LEU A 348 -2.73 34.80 13.28
C LEU A 348 -3.14 36.17 12.73
N LEU A 349 -2.96 36.39 11.42
CA LEU A 349 -3.33 37.63 10.72
C LEU A 349 -4.82 37.70 10.37
N ASN A 350 -5.63 36.70 10.71
CA ASN A 350 -7.08 36.69 10.48
C ASN A 350 -7.49 36.92 9.01
N GLU A 351 -6.57 36.71 8.06
CA GLU A 351 -6.93 36.62 6.65
C GLU A 351 -7.68 35.30 6.48
N LYS A 352 -9.02 35.37 6.55
CA LYS A 352 -9.90 34.26 6.15
C LYS A 352 -9.35 33.69 4.86
N MET A 353 -8.74 32.50 4.91
CA MET A 353 -8.21 31.83 3.73
C MET A 353 -9.36 31.74 2.72
N LYS A 354 -9.33 32.59 1.70
CA LYS A 354 -10.26 32.55 0.57
C LYS A 354 -9.87 31.40 -0.33
N THR A 355 -9.91 30.19 0.19
CA THR A 355 -9.93 28.96 -0.60
C THR A 355 -10.35 27.84 0.34
N PRO A 356 -11.64 27.46 0.35
CA PRO A 356 -12.01 26.16 0.90
C PRO A 356 -11.39 25.12 -0.03
N LEU A 357 -10.28 24.51 0.38
CA LEU A 357 -9.92 23.21 -0.17
C LEU A 357 -11.08 22.28 0.15
N ALA A 358 -11.64 21.67 -0.89
CA ALA A 358 -12.90 20.93 -0.82
C ALA A 358 -12.90 19.98 0.40
N PRO A 359 -13.95 20.00 1.25
CA PRO A 359 -14.07 19.03 2.31
C PRO A 359 -14.06 17.63 1.68
N LEU A 360 -13.17 16.76 2.16
CA LEU A 360 -13.29 15.33 1.95
C LEU A 360 -14.56 14.91 2.70
N GLN A 361 -15.71 14.98 2.03
CA GLN A 361 -16.90 14.36 2.56
C GLN A 361 -16.59 12.89 2.82
N PRO A 362 -17.01 12.33 3.95
CA PRO A 362 -17.01 10.88 4.09
C PRO A 362 -17.84 10.35 2.91
N LYS A 363 -17.24 9.53 2.05
CA LYS A 363 -18.05 8.65 1.21
C LYS A 363 -18.88 7.84 2.20
N ARG A 364 -20.16 8.19 2.34
CA ARG A 364 -21.14 7.28 2.90
C ARG A 364 -21.03 6.04 2.04
N ASP A 365 -20.75 4.91 2.65
CA ASP A 365 -21.01 3.63 2.02
C ASP A 365 -22.51 3.60 1.70
N ASP A 366 -22.84 3.81 0.43
CA ASP A 366 -24.15 3.49 -0.09
C ASP A 366 -24.28 1.97 0.05
N LYS A 367 -24.88 1.54 1.17
CA LYS A 367 -25.36 0.18 1.32
C LYS A 367 -26.27 -0.12 0.12
N PRO A 368 -26.05 -1.20 -0.64
CA PRO A 368 -26.98 -1.58 -1.68
C PRO A 368 -28.37 -1.76 -1.07
N LYS A 369 -29.34 -1.00 -1.59
CA LYS A 369 -30.76 -1.22 -1.31
C LYS A 369 -31.15 -2.57 -1.90
N TYR A 370 -31.06 -3.62 -1.09
CA TYR A 370 -31.76 -4.87 -1.40
C TYR A 370 -33.26 -4.61 -1.23
N ASN A 371 -33.99 -4.52 -2.34
CA ASN A 371 -35.43 -4.68 -2.32
C ASN A 371 -35.72 -6.16 -2.14
N LEU A 372 -36.03 -6.58 -0.91
CA LEU A 372 -36.68 -7.85 -0.68
C LEU A 372 -38.09 -7.76 -1.28
N LYS A 373 -38.32 -8.50 -2.37
CA LYS A 373 -39.67 -8.84 -2.80
C LYS A 373 -40.15 -9.96 -1.87
N PHE A 374 -41.18 -9.67 -1.09
CA PHE A 374 -41.99 -10.68 -0.43
C PHE A 374 -42.89 -11.38 -1.46
#